data_AF-A0A9W9IJ14-F1
#
_entry.id   AF-A0A9W9IJ14-F1
#
_cell.length_a   1.000
_cell.length_b   1.000
_cell.length_c   1.000
_cell.angle_alpha   90.00
_cell.angle_beta   90.00
_cell.angle_gamma   90.00
#
_symmetry.space_group_name_H-M   'P 1'
#
loop_
_entity.id
_entity.type
_entity.pdbx_description
1 polymer ?
#
loop_
_entity_poly.entity_id
_entity_poly.type
_entity_poly.pdbx_seq_one_letter_code
_entity_poly.pdbx_strand_id
1 'polypeptide(L)'
;MLGWLTRCLPGLSIIALGVLLLGAFSDILKSTLWKSFLPPNPVHPGKPPPQDGFWSGLNPAQGIFIVYAVLIHCHMFGFTMRLAWSIFSATRHAKQSFNRRIWCKPAQSPQMTGEELIEQPLSPISLASDSSKVRKTDVPGITVMEVQEEEEEEEVVHAIILPNYCEDLHTLETTLKVLASHPRAKTQYEVYLAMEQKETTATVKASHLVAMFEKSFLHIRPTFHPTGIQGEIAGKSSNVACAARSIVEIHRPELKMDCCNVVVTVMDADTHLSRDYFTEIRRMHYSYITEADRTIYCCPIIFDRNSHESPVLVRCADLLWGFAGLSTMYPGTWISIPTSVYSLPLSLAEKVGGWDSDPTAIGEDMHMLLKCYFETAGNVVSRVIWIPASQCNVSSDRGRGWRRTLDTLFARYRQALRHMWGALDSGFAARRTMGYLRFHQRCLFLRPRHFALLELLWEAHFMPCHLTIIMLFSVLYPLWVPVSELHPSLAWAFSFTDLLRALSFIGMNICLSLYERWHTLCLNTRMQDMRDANLHDTGCSPRVWYKPQYLLDRVCFPIAGTIYGAVPTLHAVFAHFWTDRLVYRVSKKPTFNQDAVALA
;
A
#
# COMPACT_ATOMS: atom_id res chain seq x y z
N MET A 1 -24.40 -0.97 -21.31
CA MET A 1 -25.09 -1.05 -19.99
C MET A 1 -24.24 -1.70 -18.91
N LEU A 2 -23.74 -2.94 -19.10
CA LEU A 2 -22.96 -3.65 -18.06
C LEU A 2 -21.68 -2.91 -17.61
N GLY A 3 -20.94 -2.30 -18.55
CA GLY A 3 -19.74 -1.51 -18.21
C GLY A 3 -20.06 -0.32 -17.30
N TRP A 4 -21.17 0.38 -17.57
CA TRP A 4 -21.65 1.48 -16.73
C TRP A 4 -22.12 0.99 -15.35
N LEU A 5 -22.93 -0.07 -15.29
CA LEU A 5 -23.42 -0.62 -14.01
C LEU A 5 -22.29 -1.05 -13.08
N THR A 6 -21.28 -1.72 -13.61
CA THR A 6 -20.12 -2.18 -12.83
C THR A 6 -19.23 -1.02 -12.40
N ARG A 7 -19.05 -0.01 -13.26
CA ARG A 7 -18.36 1.25 -12.90
C ARG A 7 -19.05 1.96 -11.73
N CYS A 8 -20.37 2.04 -11.75
CA CYS A 8 -21.16 2.74 -10.75
C CYS A 8 -21.50 1.89 -9.52
N LEU A 9 -20.99 0.65 -9.42
CA LEU A 9 -21.38 -0.32 -8.40
C LEU A 9 -21.27 0.23 -6.95
N PRO A 10 -20.15 0.87 -6.54
CA PRO A 10 -20.06 1.48 -5.21
C PRO A 10 -21.02 2.66 -4.98
N GLY A 11 -21.36 3.41 -6.04
CA GLY A 11 -22.34 4.50 -5.93
C GLY A 11 -23.77 3.99 -5.82
N LEU A 12 -24.11 2.95 -6.58
CA LEU A 12 -25.40 2.27 -6.53
C LEU A 12 -25.64 1.60 -5.17
N SER A 13 -24.61 1.07 -4.51
CA SER A 13 -24.76 0.49 -3.16
C SER A 13 -25.12 1.53 -2.11
N ILE A 14 -24.62 2.76 -2.24
CA ILE A 14 -24.97 3.87 -1.34
C ILE A 14 -26.43 4.30 -1.55
N ILE A 15 -26.89 4.36 -2.81
CA ILE A 15 -28.31 4.60 -3.12
C ILE A 15 -29.18 3.50 -2.51
N ALA A 16 -28.78 2.23 -2.65
CA ALA A 16 -29.48 1.09 -2.07
C ALA A 16 -29.55 1.17 -0.53
N LEU A 17 -28.47 1.61 0.13
CA LEU A 17 -28.47 1.87 1.58
C LEU A 17 -29.45 2.99 1.94
N GLY A 18 -29.52 4.08 1.16
CA GLY A 18 -30.50 5.15 1.36
C GLY A 18 -31.95 4.64 1.26
N VAL A 19 -32.24 3.81 0.26
CA VAL A 19 -33.56 3.16 0.10
C VAL A 19 -33.87 2.24 1.28
N LEU A 20 -32.90 1.47 1.76
CA LEU A 20 -33.04 0.61 2.93
C LEU A 20 -33.40 1.43 4.18
N LEU A 21 -32.70 2.55 4.43
CA LEU A 21 -32.99 3.43 5.56
C LEU A 21 -34.40 4.02 5.48
N LEU A 22 -34.82 4.50 4.30
CA LEU A 22 -36.18 5.02 4.10
C LEU A 22 -37.26 3.96 4.32
N GLY A 23 -37.03 2.72 3.87
CA GLY A 23 -37.96 1.62 4.10
C GLY A 23 -38.00 1.14 5.55
N ALA A 24 -36.85 1.07 6.22
CA ALA A 24 -36.74 0.63 7.60
C ALA A 24 -37.33 1.66 8.60
N PHE A 25 -37.21 2.95 8.27
CA PHE A 25 -37.58 4.05 9.15
C PHE A 25 -38.57 5.02 8.50
N SER A 26 -39.62 4.47 7.87
CA SER A 26 -40.65 5.26 7.19
C SER A 26 -41.39 6.24 8.10
N ASP A 27 -41.33 6.04 9.41
CA ASP A 27 -41.94 6.92 10.41
C ASP A 27 -41.24 8.28 10.49
N ILE A 28 -39.99 8.41 10.02
CA ILE A 28 -39.31 9.70 9.83
C ILE A 28 -40.12 10.60 8.89
N LEU A 29 -40.71 10.05 7.83
CA LEU A 29 -41.56 10.79 6.89
C LEU A 29 -42.89 11.21 7.52
N LYS A 30 -43.27 10.61 8.66
CA LYS A 30 -44.52 10.87 9.39
C LYS A 30 -44.31 11.73 10.66
N SER A 31 -43.05 11.93 11.08
CA SER A 31 -42.64 12.68 12.26
C SER A 31 -43.10 14.15 12.19
N THR A 32 -43.50 14.65 13.35
CA THR A 32 -44.13 15.96 13.59
C THR A 32 -43.30 17.17 13.14
N LEU A 33 -41.99 17.01 12.92
CA LEU A 33 -41.12 18.08 12.39
C LEU A 33 -41.34 18.37 10.90
N TRP A 34 -41.78 17.40 10.08
CA TRP A 34 -42.22 17.67 8.69
C TRP A 34 -43.66 18.24 8.66
N LYS A 35 -44.46 17.93 9.68
CA LYS A 35 -45.85 18.37 9.84
C LYS A 35 -46.02 19.75 10.48
N SER A 36 -44.96 20.57 10.54
CA SER A 36 -44.98 21.96 11.03
C SER A 36 -45.94 22.91 10.26
N PHE A 37 -46.80 22.42 9.36
CA PHE A 37 -47.83 23.21 8.68
C PHE A 37 -49.29 22.80 8.99
N LEU A 38 -49.59 21.78 9.81
CA LEU A 38 -50.98 21.48 10.23
C LEU A 38 -51.06 20.88 11.66
N PRO A 39 -52.12 21.18 12.44
CA PRO A 39 -52.23 20.77 13.85
C PRO A 39 -52.53 19.27 14.03
N PRO A 40 -52.18 18.68 15.20
CA PRO A 40 -52.31 17.24 15.44
C PRO A 40 -53.73 16.84 15.86
N ASN A 41 -54.20 15.69 15.34
CA ASN A 41 -55.36 14.98 15.89
C ASN A 41 -54.93 14.01 17.00
N PRO A 42 -55.75 13.78 18.03
CA PRO A 42 -55.43 12.84 19.11
C PRO A 42 -55.54 11.40 18.63
N VAL A 43 -54.53 10.58 18.94
CA VAL A 43 -54.53 9.13 18.71
C VAL A 43 -54.70 8.42 20.05
N HIS A 44 -55.66 7.50 20.11
CA HIS A 44 -55.92 6.64 21.27
C HIS A 44 -54.83 5.56 21.43
N PRO A 45 -54.46 5.17 22.67
CA PRO A 45 -53.51 4.11 22.93
C PRO A 45 -54.16 2.73 22.68
N GLY A 46 -53.86 2.11 21.54
CA GLY A 46 -54.08 0.68 21.33
C GLY A 46 -52.99 -0.12 22.07
N LYS A 47 -53.40 -1.16 22.82
CA LYS A 47 -52.45 -2.09 23.47
C LYS A 47 -51.48 -2.69 22.43
N PRO A 48 -50.18 -2.77 22.71
CA PRO A 48 -49.26 -3.47 21.83
C PRO A 48 -49.61 -4.97 21.81
N PRO A 49 -49.64 -5.62 20.63
CA PRO A 49 -49.84 -7.07 20.55
C PRO A 49 -48.68 -7.80 21.25
N PRO A 50 -48.91 -9.01 21.78
CA PRO A 50 -47.86 -9.80 22.43
C PRO A 50 -46.72 -10.09 21.43
N GLN A 51 -45.52 -9.58 21.73
CA GLN A 51 -44.32 -9.73 20.90
C GLN A 51 -43.51 -10.97 21.35
N ASP A 52 -43.90 -12.17 20.90
CA ASP A 52 -43.23 -13.41 21.32
C ASP A 52 -42.04 -13.83 20.43
N GLY A 53 -41.39 -12.90 19.72
CA GLY A 53 -40.20 -13.24 18.92
C GLY A 53 -39.39 -12.05 18.45
N PHE A 54 -38.07 -12.22 18.35
CA PHE A 54 -37.11 -11.17 17.96
C PHE A 54 -37.42 -10.52 16.59
N TRP A 55 -38.09 -11.23 15.67
CA TRP A 55 -38.48 -10.68 14.36
C TRP A 55 -39.96 -10.31 14.24
N SER A 56 -40.76 -10.59 15.28
CA SER A 56 -42.21 -10.40 15.23
C SER A 56 -42.54 -8.90 15.20
N GLY A 57 -43.34 -8.45 14.23
CA GLY A 57 -43.75 -7.05 14.11
C GLY A 57 -42.78 -6.14 13.36
N LEU A 58 -41.65 -6.66 12.87
CA LEU A 58 -40.73 -5.92 12.01
C LEU A 58 -41.16 -5.98 10.54
N ASN A 59 -41.02 -4.85 9.84
CA ASN A 59 -41.11 -4.87 8.38
C ASN A 59 -39.82 -5.48 7.77
N PRO A 60 -39.85 -6.00 6.53
CA PRO A 60 -38.67 -6.63 5.91
C PRO A 60 -37.43 -5.72 5.84
N ALA A 61 -37.62 -4.42 5.61
CA ALA A 61 -36.53 -3.45 5.54
C ALA A 61 -35.84 -3.24 6.90
N GLN A 62 -36.60 -3.22 7.99
CA GLN A 62 -36.07 -3.19 9.36
C GLN A 62 -35.26 -4.46 9.65
N GLY A 63 -35.77 -5.61 9.22
CA GLY A 63 -35.06 -6.88 9.34
C GLY A 63 -33.69 -6.87 8.65
N ILE A 64 -33.67 -6.43 7.38
CA ILE A 64 -32.43 -6.29 6.59
C ILE A 64 -31.49 -5.25 7.22
N PHE A 65 -32.02 -4.12 7.68
CA PHE A 65 -31.22 -3.08 8.32
C PHE A 65 -30.52 -3.60 9.58
N ILE A 66 -31.21 -4.33 10.46
CA ILE A 66 -30.61 -4.91 11.67
C ILE A 66 -29.43 -5.81 11.30
N VAL A 67 -29.64 -6.75 10.39
CA VAL A 67 -28.58 -7.68 9.95
C VAL A 67 -27.40 -6.91 9.37
N TYR A 68 -27.68 -5.94 8.50
CA TYR A 68 -26.64 -5.19 7.80
C TYR A 68 -25.84 -4.27 8.74
N ALA A 69 -26.52 -3.57 9.65
CA ALA A 69 -25.88 -2.71 10.64
C ALA A 69 -24.98 -3.53 11.56
N VAL A 70 -25.44 -4.68 12.06
CA VAL A 70 -24.63 -5.59 12.88
C VAL A 70 -23.43 -6.11 12.07
N LEU A 71 -23.64 -6.53 10.83
CA LEU A 71 -22.57 -7.05 9.96
C LEU A 71 -21.46 -6.02 9.75
N ILE A 72 -21.79 -4.77 9.39
CA ILE A 72 -20.81 -3.71 9.18
C ILE A 72 -20.00 -3.43 10.45
N HIS A 73 -20.65 -3.37 11.62
CA HIS A 73 -19.96 -3.07 12.87
C HIS A 73 -19.10 -4.24 13.36
N CYS A 74 -19.54 -5.49 13.14
CA CYS A 74 -18.72 -6.67 13.38
C CYS A 74 -17.47 -6.65 12.49
N HIS A 75 -17.62 -6.19 11.24
CA HIS A 75 -16.53 -6.07 10.29
C HIS A 75 -15.53 -4.98 10.68
N MET A 76 -16.02 -3.81 11.12
CA MET A 76 -15.20 -2.75 11.70
C MET A 76 -14.40 -3.25 12.91
N PHE A 77 -15.04 -4.01 13.81
CA PHE A 77 -14.35 -4.60 14.95
C PHE A 77 -13.31 -5.64 14.51
N GLY A 78 -13.68 -6.53 13.57
CA GLY A 78 -12.80 -7.52 12.96
C GLY A 78 -11.56 -6.90 12.32
N PHE A 79 -11.71 -5.76 11.62
CA PHE A 79 -10.60 -4.97 11.08
C PHE A 79 -9.59 -4.60 12.17
N THR A 80 -10.05 -4.11 13.33
CA THR A 80 -9.13 -3.74 14.42
C THR A 80 -8.37 -4.93 15.00
N MET A 81 -9.02 -6.09 15.12
CA MET A 81 -8.36 -7.32 15.58
C MET A 81 -7.34 -7.81 14.55
N ARG A 82 -7.70 -7.79 13.27
CA ARG A 82 -6.84 -8.19 12.15
C ARG A 82 -5.62 -7.28 12.02
N LEU A 83 -5.81 -5.97 12.19
CA LEU A 83 -4.74 -4.98 12.22
C LEU A 83 -3.80 -5.20 13.41
N ALA A 84 -4.31 -5.40 14.62
CA ALA A 84 -3.49 -5.67 15.80
C ALA A 84 -2.59 -6.91 15.59
N TRP A 85 -3.17 -8.00 15.06
CA TRP A 85 -2.43 -9.22 14.72
C TRP A 85 -1.37 -8.98 13.63
N SER A 86 -1.69 -8.18 12.63
CA SER A 86 -0.75 -7.81 11.54
C SER A 86 0.42 -6.98 12.05
N ILE A 87 0.19 -5.96 12.90
CA ILE A 87 1.25 -5.12 13.49
C ILE A 87 2.15 -5.95 14.42
N PHE A 88 1.56 -6.81 15.23
CA PHE A 88 2.32 -7.71 16.10
C PHE A 88 3.24 -8.62 15.28
N SER A 89 2.72 -9.21 14.20
CA SER A 89 3.47 -10.05 13.27
C SER A 89 4.56 -9.27 12.55
N ALA A 90 4.26 -8.06 12.06
CA ALA A 90 5.21 -7.17 11.40
C ALA A 90 6.39 -6.82 12.30
N THR A 91 6.13 -6.52 13.58
CA THR A 91 7.20 -6.26 14.56
C THR A 91 8.14 -7.45 14.70
N ARG A 92 7.57 -8.65 14.84
CA ARG A 92 8.35 -9.88 15.00
C ARG A 92 9.19 -10.19 13.75
N HIS A 93 8.57 -10.13 12.57
CA HIS A 93 9.24 -10.48 11.32
C HIS A 93 10.26 -9.43 10.88
N ALA A 94 9.98 -8.13 11.04
CA ALA A 94 10.96 -7.08 10.78
C ALA A 94 12.21 -7.26 11.65
N LYS A 95 12.03 -7.55 12.95
CA LYS A 95 13.14 -7.87 13.86
C LYS A 95 13.95 -9.09 13.40
N GLN A 96 13.28 -10.14 12.91
CA GLN A 96 13.96 -11.32 12.37
C GLN A 96 14.79 -10.98 11.13
N SER A 97 14.25 -10.21 10.19
CA SER A 97 14.97 -9.77 8.99
C SER A 97 16.19 -8.90 9.34
N PHE A 98 16.05 -7.94 10.26
CA PHE A 98 17.18 -7.13 10.71
C PHE A 98 18.26 -7.94 11.42
N ASN A 99 17.89 -8.92 12.25
CA ASN A 99 18.85 -9.78 12.93
C ASN A 99 19.65 -10.67 11.96
N ARG A 100 19.13 -10.98 10.78
CA ARG A 100 19.88 -11.75 9.77
C ARG A 100 21.06 -10.98 9.20
N ARG A 101 21.04 -9.64 9.22
CA ARG A 101 22.19 -8.82 8.83
C ARG A 101 23.43 -9.14 9.66
N ILE A 102 23.25 -9.42 10.96
CA ILE A 102 24.34 -9.64 11.92
C ILE A 102 25.09 -10.96 11.62
N TRP A 103 24.43 -11.94 10.99
CA TRP A 103 25.02 -13.24 10.67
C TRP A 103 25.74 -13.27 9.33
N CYS A 104 25.50 -12.32 8.42
CA CYS A 104 26.38 -12.08 7.29
C CYS A 104 27.60 -11.30 7.80
N LYS A 105 28.73 -11.99 8.00
CA LYS A 105 29.99 -11.35 8.40
C LYS A 105 30.27 -10.15 7.48
N PRO A 106 30.73 -9.00 8.00
CA PRO A 106 31.25 -7.94 7.15
C PRO A 106 32.39 -8.54 6.32
N ALA A 107 32.27 -8.50 5.00
CA ALA A 107 33.43 -8.70 4.15
C ALA A 107 34.50 -7.69 4.61
N GLN A 108 35.64 -8.20 5.06
CA GLN A 108 36.76 -7.36 5.46
C GLN A 108 37.09 -6.46 4.26
N SER A 109 36.92 -5.15 4.43
CA SER A 109 37.47 -4.17 3.50
C SER A 109 38.97 -4.44 3.35
N PRO A 110 39.55 -4.42 2.15
CA PRO A 110 41.00 -4.44 2.01
C PRO A 110 41.54 -3.22 2.74
N GLN A 111 42.23 -3.42 3.86
CA GLN A 111 43.02 -2.38 4.47
C GLN A 111 44.12 -2.01 3.48
N MET A 112 44.02 -0.82 2.89
CA MET A 112 45.20 -0.10 2.41
C MET A 112 45.98 0.33 3.65
N THR A 113 46.89 -0.50 4.12
CA THR A 113 48.02 -0.05 4.93
C THR A 113 49.20 0.13 3.99
N GLY A 114 49.56 1.39 3.76
CA GLY A 114 50.81 1.74 3.12
C GLY A 114 51.97 1.40 4.05
N GLU A 115 52.96 0.70 3.54
CA GLU A 115 54.29 0.64 4.11
C GLU A 115 55.33 0.88 3.01
N GLU A 116 56.00 2.02 3.21
CA GLU A 116 57.37 2.42 2.91
C GLU A 116 58.21 1.72 1.83
N LEU A 117 58.82 2.59 1.01
CA LEU A 117 59.93 2.35 0.08
C LEU A 117 61.11 1.62 0.73
N ILE A 118 61.48 0.44 0.21
CA ILE A 118 62.87 -0.02 0.12
C ILE A 118 63.07 -0.75 -1.21
N GLU A 119 64.08 -0.29 -1.97
CA GLU A 119 64.53 -0.83 -3.27
C GLU A 119 65.04 -2.29 -3.18
N GLN A 120 64.86 -3.08 -4.25
CA GLN A 120 65.91 -3.89 -4.92
C GLN A 120 65.36 -4.72 -6.13
N PRO A 121 66.21 -5.24 -7.05
CA PRO A 121 66.04 -5.02 -8.49
C PRO A 121 65.49 -6.20 -9.34
N LEU A 122 65.15 -5.84 -10.58
CA LEU A 122 64.70 -6.66 -11.72
C LEU A 122 65.52 -7.95 -12.01
N SER A 123 64.82 -9.05 -12.36
CA SER A 123 65.02 -9.92 -13.56
C SER A 123 64.15 -11.21 -13.47
N PRO A 124 64.06 -12.11 -14.49
CA PRO A 124 62.97 -12.08 -15.49
C PRO A 124 62.17 -13.40 -15.65
N ILE A 125 61.02 -13.27 -16.33
CA ILE A 125 60.31 -14.22 -17.23
C ILE A 125 60.49 -15.73 -16.99
N SER A 126 59.37 -16.45 -16.77
CA SER A 126 59.19 -17.82 -17.28
C SER A 126 57.70 -18.16 -17.44
N LEU A 127 57.28 -18.36 -18.69
CA LEU A 127 56.16 -19.23 -19.05
C LEU A 127 56.59 -20.68 -18.82
N ALA A 128 55.73 -21.50 -18.20
CA ALA A 128 55.24 -22.75 -18.78
C ALA A 128 54.56 -23.63 -17.72
N SER A 129 53.54 -24.29 -18.25
CA SER A 129 52.81 -25.45 -17.77
C SER A 129 53.60 -26.54 -17.03
N ASP A 130 52.86 -27.21 -16.15
CA ASP A 130 52.65 -28.66 -16.13
C ASP A 130 53.24 -29.48 -14.99
N SER A 131 52.42 -30.48 -14.65
CA SER A 131 52.73 -31.71 -13.92
C SER A 131 52.86 -31.64 -12.40
N SER A 132 51.77 -32.09 -11.79
CA SER A 132 51.72 -32.92 -10.58
C SER A 132 53.05 -33.62 -10.23
N LYS A 133 53.63 -33.26 -9.08
CA LYS A 133 54.53 -34.13 -8.32
C LYS A 133 53.91 -34.45 -6.97
N VAL A 134 53.28 -35.62 -6.93
CA VAL A 134 52.88 -36.33 -5.72
C VAL A 134 54.13 -36.69 -4.93
N ARG A 135 54.26 -36.17 -3.71
CA ARG A 135 55.16 -36.70 -2.69
C ARG A 135 54.29 -37.36 -1.62
N LYS A 136 54.24 -38.69 -1.62
CA LYS A 136 53.60 -39.51 -0.59
C LYS A 136 54.38 -39.40 0.71
N THR A 137 53.70 -39.03 1.77
CA THR A 137 54.05 -39.39 3.14
C THR A 137 52.77 -39.88 3.80
N ASP A 138 52.75 -41.17 4.09
CA ASP A 138 51.64 -41.89 4.68
C ASP A 138 51.52 -41.55 6.17
N VAL A 139 50.39 -40.95 6.56
CA VAL A 139 49.84 -41.02 7.92
C VAL A 139 48.31 -41.15 7.81
N PRO A 140 47.66 -42.18 8.36
CA PRO A 140 46.22 -42.39 8.24
C PRO A 140 45.43 -41.57 9.28
N GLY A 141 44.30 -40.97 8.87
CA GLY A 141 43.30 -40.50 9.84
C GLY A 141 42.28 -39.41 9.47
N ILE A 142 42.15 -39.02 8.20
CA ILE A 142 40.97 -38.44 7.50
C ILE A 142 40.05 -37.50 8.33
N THR A 143 40.36 -36.21 8.32
CA THR A 143 39.33 -35.16 8.28
C THR A 143 39.02 -34.93 6.81
N VAL A 144 37.80 -35.24 6.37
CA VAL A 144 37.30 -34.83 5.07
C VAL A 144 37.24 -33.31 5.10
N MET A 145 38.25 -32.65 4.54
CA MET A 145 38.12 -31.25 4.16
C MET A 145 37.20 -31.24 2.94
N GLU A 146 35.92 -31.01 3.20
CA GLU A 146 35.00 -30.54 2.16
C GLU A 146 35.64 -29.28 1.57
N VAL A 147 36.11 -29.42 0.34
CA VAL A 147 36.27 -28.28 -0.56
C VAL A 147 34.86 -27.74 -0.74
N GLN A 148 34.50 -26.71 0.02
CA GLN A 148 33.36 -25.88 -0.32
C GLN A 148 33.68 -25.28 -1.69
N GLU A 149 33.15 -25.91 -2.74
CA GLU A 149 32.88 -25.21 -3.99
C GLU A 149 32.16 -23.92 -3.57
N GLU A 150 32.72 -22.76 -3.94
CA GLU A 150 31.98 -21.50 -3.82
C GLU A 150 30.76 -21.65 -4.73
N GLU A 151 29.64 -22.12 -4.17
CA GLU A 151 28.35 -22.08 -4.83
C GLU A 151 28.15 -20.62 -5.25
N GLU A 152 28.15 -20.34 -6.56
CA GLU A 152 27.77 -19.03 -7.08
C GLU A 152 26.38 -18.73 -6.51
N GLU A 153 26.31 -17.84 -5.51
CA GLU A 153 25.04 -17.49 -4.89
C GLU A 153 24.11 -16.97 -6.00
N GLU A 154 23.01 -17.68 -6.23
CA GLU A 154 22.02 -17.26 -7.21
C GLU A 154 21.51 -15.85 -6.83
N GLU A 155 21.55 -14.91 -7.78
CA GLU A 155 21.18 -13.51 -7.58
C GLU A 155 20.04 -13.11 -8.50
N VAL A 156 19.21 -12.16 -8.06
CA VAL A 156 18.04 -11.67 -8.78
C VAL A 156 18.29 -10.23 -9.20
N VAL A 157 18.05 -9.92 -10.47
CA VAL A 157 18.10 -8.54 -10.96
C VAL A 157 16.82 -7.81 -10.53
N HIS A 158 16.98 -6.64 -9.94
CA HIS A 158 15.90 -5.78 -9.51
C HIS A 158 15.73 -4.62 -10.49
N ALA A 159 14.70 -4.71 -11.35
CA ALA A 159 14.28 -3.61 -12.22
C ALA A 159 13.39 -2.64 -11.43
N ILE A 160 13.92 -1.50 -11.02
CA ILE A 160 13.25 -0.53 -10.16
C ILE A 160 12.70 0.61 -11.01
N ILE A 161 11.38 0.70 -11.15
CA ILE A 161 10.70 1.77 -11.86
C ILE A 161 10.44 2.93 -10.89
N LEU A 162 11.00 4.10 -11.21
CA LEU A 162 10.81 5.35 -10.48
C LEU A 162 10.02 6.35 -11.34
N PRO A 163 8.68 6.39 -11.23
CA PRO A 163 7.83 7.32 -11.97
C PRO A 163 8.01 8.74 -11.45
N ASN A 164 8.26 9.67 -12.37
CA ASN A 164 8.40 11.10 -12.12
C ASN A 164 7.43 11.90 -13.00
N TYR A 165 6.76 12.87 -12.37
CA TYR A 165 6.12 13.99 -13.06
C TYR A 165 6.17 15.23 -12.17
N CYS A 166 6.92 16.25 -12.59
CA CYS A 166 7.08 17.50 -11.86
C CYS A 166 7.59 17.32 -10.40
N GLU A 167 8.25 16.22 -10.07
CA GLU A 167 8.94 16.09 -8.79
C GLU A 167 10.19 16.98 -8.78
N ASP A 168 10.55 17.45 -7.59
CA ASP A 168 11.76 18.25 -7.42
C ASP A 168 12.99 17.37 -7.64
N LEU A 169 14.01 17.92 -8.31
CA LEU A 169 15.25 17.19 -8.63
C LEU A 169 15.91 16.63 -7.36
N HIS A 170 15.88 17.41 -6.27
CA HIS A 170 16.42 17.01 -4.98
C HIS A 170 15.74 15.73 -4.44
N THR A 171 14.41 15.61 -4.55
CA THR A 171 13.68 14.39 -4.14
C THR A 171 14.19 13.16 -4.88
N LEU A 172 14.35 13.27 -6.20
CA LEU A 172 14.87 12.17 -7.02
C LEU A 172 16.32 11.84 -6.66
N GLU A 173 17.18 12.84 -6.45
CA GLU A 173 18.57 12.64 -6.04
C GLU A 173 18.67 11.95 -4.67
N THR A 174 17.89 12.38 -3.69
CA THR A 174 17.89 11.77 -2.35
C THR A 174 17.44 10.31 -2.42
N THR A 175 16.37 10.01 -3.16
CA THR A 175 15.90 8.63 -3.35
C THR A 175 16.95 7.76 -4.06
N LEU A 176 17.62 8.28 -5.09
CA LEU A 176 18.70 7.56 -5.79
C LEU A 176 19.94 7.38 -4.92
N LYS A 177 20.32 8.35 -4.09
CA LYS A 177 21.40 8.21 -3.10
C LYS A 177 21.11 7.08 -2.10
N VAL A 178 19.87 6.99 -1.62
CA VAL A 178 19.44 5.89 -0.76
C VAL A 178 19.61 4.56 -1.47
N LEU A 179 19.06 4.39 -2.68
CA LEU A 179 19.24 3.15 -3.44
C LEU A 179 20.72 2.84 -3.74
N ALA A 180 21.52 3.84 -4.09
CA ALA A 180 22.95 3.70 -4.39
C ALA A 180 23.79 3.26 -3.19
N SER A 181 23.33 3.54 -1.96
CA SER A 181 23.97 3.09 -0.73
C SER A 181 23.77 1.59 -0.44
N HIS A 182 22.90 0.91 -1.19
CA HIS A 182 22.64 -0.50 -0.97
C HIS A 182 23.82 -1.36 -1.47
N PRO A 183 24.21 -2.44 -0.77
CA PRO A 183 25.37 -3.26 -1.15
C PRO A 183 25.26 -3.89 -2.54
N ARG A 184 24.03 -4.23 -2.97
CA ARG A 184 23.76 -4.86 -4.28
C ARG A 184 23.43 -3.85 -5.38
N ALA A 185 23.50 -2.54 -5.11
CA ALA A 185 23.07 -1.53 -6.07
C ALA A 185 23.82 -1.67 -7.41
N LYS A 186 25.16 -1.73 -7.34
CA LYS A 186 26.03 -1.78 -8.52
C LYS A 186 25.94 -3.09 -9.30
N THR A 187 25.52 -4.18 -8.68
CA THR A 187 25.54 -5.53 -9.28
C THR A 187 24.16 -6.02 -9.69
N GLN A 188 23.08 -5.58 -9.03
CA GLN A 188 21.74 -6.15 -9.22
C GLN A 188 20.65 -5.11 -9.50
N TYR A 189 20.90 -3.80 -9.39
CA TYR A 189 19.82 -2.81 -9.56
C TYR A 189 19.83 -2.20 -10.95
N GLU A 190 18.73 -2.37 -11.67
CA GLU A 190 18.44 -1.63 -12.88
C GLU A 190 17.40 -0.56 -12.60
N VAL A 191 17.82 0.70 -12.56
CA VAL A 191 16.93 1.82 -12.24
C VAL A 191 16.35 2.41 -13.52
N TYR A 192 15.04 2.43 -13.62
CA TYR A 192 14.28 3.00 -14.74
C TYR A 192 13.62 4.31 -14.30
N LEU A 193 14.20 5.43 -14.70
CA LEU A 193 13.63 6.76 -14.48
C LEU A 193 12.47 6.96 -15.46
N ALA A 194 11.25 6.72 -15.01
CA ALA A 194 10.06 6.81 -15.83
C ALA A 194 9.58 8.27 -15.88
N MET A 195 9.95 8.99 -16.94
CA MET A 195 9.67 10.40 -17.14
C MET A 195 8.45 10.61 -18.06
N GLU A 196 7.73 11.73 -17.91
CA GLU A 196 6.70 12.13 -18.87
C GLU A 196 7.23 13.20 -19.84
N GLN A 197 7.05 13.02 -21.16
CA GLN A 197 7.41 14.04 -22.17
C GLN A 197 6.67 15.36 -21.98
N LYS A 198 5.52 15.33 -21.30
CA LYS A 198 4.74 16.51 -20.95
C LYS A 198 5.51 17.48 -20.05
N GLU A 199 6.45 16.97 -19.26
CA GLU A 199 7.28 17.77 -18.39
C GLU A 199 8.44 18.38 -19.20
N THR A 200 8.44 19.70 -19.37
CA THR A 200 9.41 20.43 -20.20
C THR A 200 10.87 20.22 -19.78
N THR A 201 11.11 19.91 -18.51
CA THR A 201 12.46 19.71 -17.93
C THR A 201 12.86 18.23 -17.81
N ALA A 202 12.00 17.30 -18.23
CA ALA A 202 12.20 15.86 -18.05
C ALA A 202 13.54 15.37 -18.60
N THR A 203 13.89 15.73 -19.84
CA THR A 203 15.13 15.28 -20.49
C THR A 203 16.37 15.78 -19.75
N VAL A 204 16.39 17.05 -19.36
CA VAL A 204 17.53 17.65 -18.64
C VAL A 204 17.68 17.01 -17.26
N LYS A 205 16.59 16.82 -16.52
CA LYS A 205 16.60 16.11 -15.23
C LYS A 205 17.10 14.69 -15.39
N ALA A 206 16.58 13.94 -16.37
CA ALA A 206 16.98 12.56 -16.64
C ALA A 206 18.48 12.45 -16.96
N SER A 207 18.99 13.27 -17.88
CA SER A 207 20.41 13.27 -18.23
C SER A 207 21.31 13.60 -17.05
N HIS A 208 20.91 14.56 -16.21
CA HIS A 208 21.64 14.91 -14.99
C HIS A 208 21.71 13.73 -14.02
N LEU A 209 20.57 13.09 -13.73
CA LEU A 209 20.49 11.95 -12.81
C LEU A 209 21.25 10.73 -13.35
N VAL A 210 21.13 10.42 -14.64
CA VAL A 210 21.88 9.32 -15.26
C VAL A 210 23.38 9.55 -15.13
N ALA A 211 23.87 10.74 -15.49
CA ALA A 211 25.29 11.06 -15.38
C ALA A 211 25.82 10.98 -13.94
N MET A 212 25.00 11.37 -12.95
CA MET A 212 25.37 11.33 -11.53
C MET A 212 25.47 9.90 -10.99
N PHE A 213 24.60 8.99 -11.41
CA PHE A 213 24.45 7.66 -10.81
C PHE A 213 24.83 6.48 -11.72
N GLU A 214 25.36 6.72 -12.92
CA GLU A 214 25.74 5.69 -13.90
C GLU A 214 26.60 4.57 -13.29
N LYS A 215 27.53 4.93 -12.39
CA LYS A 215 28.46 3.99 -11.75
C LYS A 215 27.94 3.35 -10.45
N SER A 216 26.78 3.80 -9.98
CA SER A 216 26.19 3.36 -8.71
C SER A 216 25.27 2.15 -8.85
N PHE A 217 24.75 1.92 -10.05
CA PHE A 217 23.77 0.87 -10.35
C PHE A 217 24.31 -0.09 -11.40
N LEU A 218 23.70 -1.29 -11.51
CA LEU A 218 23.97 -2.18 -12.65
C LEU A 218 23.65 -1.44 -13.94
N HIS A 219 22.45 -0.85 -14.00
CA HIS A 219 22.05 0.08 -15.05
C HIS A 219 21.19 1.21 -14.48
N ILE A 220 21.28 2.40 -15.07
CA ILE A 220 20.29 3.47 -14.89
C ILE A 220 19.86 3.99 -16.27
N ARG A 221 18.56 3.96 -16.55
CA ARG A 221 18.01 4.26 -17.88
C ARG A 221 16.79 5.17 -17.75
N PRO A 222 16.68 6.24 -18.54
CA PRO A 222 15.47 7.02 -18.61
C PRO A 222 14.49 6.44 -19.64
N THR A 223 13.20 6.53 -19.35
CA THR A 223 12.13 6.28 -20.32
C THR A 223 11.23 7.51 -20.38
N PHE A 224 10.59 7.76 -21.52
CA PHE A 224 9.81 8.97 -21.75
C PHE A 224 8.42 8.61 -22.28
N HIS A 225 7.41 8.64 -21.41
CA HIS A 225 6.02 8.42 -21.79
C HIS A 225 5.52 9.58 -22.68
N PRO A 226 5.03 9.30 -23.90
CA PRO A 226 4.60 10.34 -24.83
C PRO A 226 3.21 10.89 -24.50
N THR A 227 2.92 12.09 -25.02
CA THR A 227 1.63 12.74 -24.80
C THR A 227 0.62 12.41 -25.91
N GLY A 228 -0.67 12.43 -25.56
CA GLY A 228 -1.75 12.37 -26.56
C GLY A 228 -2.05 10.97 -27.12
N ILE A 229 -1.64 9.89 -26.46
CA ILE A 229 -2.03 8.53 -26.88
C ILE A 229 -3.55 8.37 -26.72
N GLN A 230 -4.22 7.99 -27.80
CA GLN A 230 -5.67 7.79 -27.82
C GLN A 230 -6.06 6.62 -26.92
N GLY A 231 -7.03 6.85 -26.02
CA GLY A 231 -7.52 5.83 -25.08
C GLY A 231 -6.75 5.77 -23.76
N GLU A 232 -5.53 6.31 -23.70
CA GLU A 232 -4.76 6.40 -22.45
C GLU A 232 -5.17 7.61 -21.59
N ILE A 233 -4.90 7.51 -20.29
CA ILE A 233 -4.94 8.64 -19.36
C ILE A 233 -3.52 9.00 -18.91
N ALA A 234 -3.14 10.27 -18.98
CA ALA A 234 -1.83 10.70 -18.48
C ALA A 234 -1.79 10.55 -16.94
N GLY A 235 -0.69 10.01 -16.42
CA GLY A 235 -0.45 9.79 -15.00
C GLY A 235 0.45 8.60 -14.73
N LYS A 236 0.59 8.25 -13.44
CA LYS A 236 1.51 7.21 -12.96
C LYS A 236 1.39 5.89 -13.73
N SER A 237 0.17 5.37 -13.93
CA SER A 237 -0.03 4.06 -14.57
C SER A 237 0.53 3.99 -15.99
N SER A 238 0.21 4.98 -16.83
CA SER A 238 0.68 5.02 -18.22
C SER A 238 2.20 5.24 -18.32
N ASN A 239 2.76 6.01 -17.38
CA ASN A 239 4.21 6.20 -17.28
C ASN A 239 4.93 4.90 -16.88
N VAL A 240 4.43 4.20 -15.85
CA VAL A 240 4.92 2.88 -15.44
C VAL A 240 4.77 1.85 -16.59
N ALA A 241 3.65 1.86 -17.31
CA ALA A 241 3.44 0.99 -18.46
C ALA A 241 4.46 1.22 -19.58
N CYS A 242 4.83 2.48 -19.83
CA CYS A 242 5.89 2.81 -20.78
C CYS A 242 7.25 2.25 -20.35
N ALA A 243 7.62 2.44 -19.08
CA ALA A 243 8.87 1.93 -18.53
C ALA A 243 8.92 0.39 -18.54
N ALA A 244 7.83 -0.26 -18.11
CA ALA A 244 7.68 -1.70 -18.12
C ALA A 244 7.83 -2.31 -19.52
N ARG A 245 7.23 -1.69 -20.55
CA ARG A 245 7.44 -2.12 -21.95
C ARG A 245 8.92 -2.08 -22.31
N SER A 246 9.63 -1.02 -21.95
CA SER A 246 11.08 -0.93 -22.20
C SER A 246 11.87 -2.04 -21.49
N ILE A 247 11.50 -2.40 -20.26
CA ILE A 247 12.14 -3.48 -19.50
C ILE A 247 11.91 -4.83 -20.20
N VAL A 248 10.68 -5.10 -20.64
CA VAL A 248 10.34 -6.32 -21.40
C VAL A 248 11.13 -6.40 -22.70
N GLU A 249 11.30 -5.29 -23.43
CA GLU A 249 12.11 -5.27 -24.66
C GLU A 249 13.59 -5.60 -24.39
N ILE A 250 14.16 -5.04 -23.31
CA ILE A 250 15.56 -5.27 -22.91
C ILE A 250 15.79 -6.73 -22.55
N HIS A 251 14.91 -7.32 -21.74
CA HIS A 251 15.03 -8.71 -21.28
C HIS A 251 14.26 -9.73 -22.14
N ARG A 252 13.88 -9.35 -23.36
CA ARG A 252 13.18 -10.24 -24.30
C ARG A 252 13.97 -11.53 -24.57
N PRO A 253 15.31 -11.52 -24.71
CA PRO A 253 16.07 -12.76 -24.88
C PRO A 253 15.88 -13.74 -23.72
N GLU A 254 16.00 -13.28 -22.48
CA GLU A 254 15.87 -14.12 -21.27
C GLU A 254 14.43 -14.61 -21.07
N LEU A 255 13.43 -13.78 -21.39
CA LEU A 255 12.02 -14.17 -21.36
C LEU A 255 11.71 -15.28 -22.38
N LYS A 256 12.27 -15.18 -23.60
CA LYS A 256 12.10 -16.21 -24.64
C LYS A 256 12.80 -17.53 -24.30
N MET A 257 13.87 -17.48 -23.51
CA MET A 257 14.63 -18.65 -23.06
C MET A 257 14.10 -19.26 -21.77
N ASP A 258 13.03 -18.69 -21.18
CA ASP A 258 12.46 -19.10 -19.89
C ASP A 258 13.51 -19.12 -18.75
N CYS A 259 14.48 -18.21 -18.83
CA CYS A 259 15.56 -18.05 -17.84
C CYS A 259 15.59 -16.64 -17.23
N CYS A 260 14.50 -15.86 -17.40
CA CYS A 260 14.41 -14.50 -16.90
C CYS A 260 14.31 -14.45 -15.38
N ASN A 261 15.40 -14.02 -14.72
CA ASN A 261 15.47 -13.83 -13.28
C ASN A 261 15.44 -12.36 -12.88
N VAL A 262 14.41 -11.65 -13.33
CA VAL A 262 14.21 -10.21 -13.10
C VAL A 262 12.95 -9.99 -12.29
N VAL A 263 13.06 -9.26 -11.18
CA VAL A 263 11.93 -8.80 -10.37
C VAL A 263 11.77 -7.29 -10.53
N VAL A 264 10.63 -6.89 -11.09
CA VAL A 264 10.25 -5.49 -11.25
C VAL A 264 9.71 -4.96 -9.93
N THR A 265 10.16 -3.79 -9.50
CA THR A 265 9.66 -3.05 -8.33
C THR A 265 9.15 -1.69 -8.78
N VAL A 266 7.91 -1.36 -8.46
CA VAL A 266 7.36 -0.01 -8.67
C VAL A 266 7.35 0.69 -7.31
N MET A 267 7.90 1.90 -7.25
CA MET A 267 7.93 2.73 -6.04
C MET A 267 7.75 4.20 -6.38
N ASP A 268 7.14 4.99 -5.50
CA ASP A 268 7.01 6.44 -5.72
C ASP A 268 8.37 7.15 -5.61
N ALA A 269 8.52 8.28 -6.31
CA ALA A 269 9.74 9.10 -6.33
C ALA A 269 10.22 9.57 -4.95
N ASP A 270 9.30 9.74 -4.00
CA ASP A 270 9.56 10.18 -2.62
C ASP A 270 9.59 9.02 -1.60
N THR A 271 9.53 7.77 -2.06
CA THR A 271 9.61 6.61 -1.17
C THR A 271 11.06 6.18 -0.97
N HIS A 272 11.43 5.86 0.26
CA HIS A 272 12.73 5.25 0.57
C HIS A 272 12.52 3.77 0.94
N LEU A 273 13.22 2.88 0.24
CA LEU A 273 13.26 1.45 0.54
C LEU A 273 14.58 1.10 1.23
N SER A 274 14.52 0.24 2.25
CA SER A 274 15.72 -0.31 2.88
C SER A 274 16.37 -1.38 1.99
N ARG A 275 17.69 -1.55 2.10
CA ARG A 275 18.42 -2.69 1.52
C ARG A 275 17.82 -4.05 1.86
N ASP A 276 17.13 -4.19 2.99
CA ASP A 276 16.48 -5.44 3.38
C ASP A 276 15.23 -5.75 2.57
N TYR A 277 14.58 -4.75 1.98
CA TYR A 277 13.43 -4.97 1.11
C TYR A 277 13.82 -5.91 -0.04
N PHE A 278 14.91 -5.58 -0.74
CA PHE A 278 15.46 -6.36 -1.83
C PHE A 278 16.08 -7.68 -1.36
N THR A 279 16.74 -7.67 -0.19
CA THR A 279 17.30 -8.90 0.41
C THR A 279 16.22 -9.93 0.75
N GLU A 280 15.06 -9.47 1.25
CA GLU A 280 13.92 -10.35 1.54
C GLU A 280 13.22 -10.83 0.27
N ILE A 281 13.15 -10.02 -0.79
CA ILE A 281 12.70 -10.51 -2.12
C ILE A 281 13.60 -11.64 -2.57
N ARG A 282 14.92 -11.43 -2.64
CA ARG A 282 15.89 -12.47 -3.04
C ARG A 282 15.69 -13.75 -2.24
N ARG A 283 15.65 -13.63 -0.91
CA ARG A 283 15.45 -14.77 -0.02
C ARG A 283 14.14 -15.51 -0.30
N MET A 284 13.02 -14.78 -0.42
CA MET A 284 11.72 -15.40 -0.68
C MET A 284 11.62 -15.98 -2.10
N HIS A 285 12.26 -15.36 -3.09
CA HIS A 285 12.34 -15.86 -4.45
C HIS A 285 12.94 -17.27 -4.47
N TYR A 286 14.14 -17.45 -3.91
CA TYR A 286 14.80 -18.75 -3.89
C TYR A 286 14.22 -19.75 -2.88
N SER A 287 13.69 -19.27 -1.74
CA SER A 287 13.00 -20.16 -0.79
C SER A 287 11.73 -20.79 -1.38
N TYR A 288 11.15 -20.16 -2.41
CA TYR A 288 9.89 -20.56 -3.03
C TYR A 288 9.99 -20.52 -4.56
N ILE A 289 11.08 -21.04 -5.13
CA ILE A 289 11.41 -20.90 -6.56
C ILE A 289 10.30 -21.42 -7.49
N THR A 290 9.59 -22.48 -7.10
CA THR A 290 8.48 -23.06 -7.88
C THR A 290 7.23 -22.18 -7.95
N GLU A 291 7.16 -21.13 -7.13
CA GLU A 291 6.08 -20.15 -7.13
C GLU A 291 6.58 -18.74 -7.45
N ALA A 292 7.87 -18.58 -7.70
CA ALA A 292 8.50 -17.29 -7.86
C ALA A 292 7.88 -16.54 -9.04
N ASP A 293 7.70 -17.20 -10.18
CA ASP A 293 7.12 -16.70 -11.44
C ASP A 293 5.68 -16.17 -11.33
N ARG A 294 4.98 -16.49 -10.25
CA ARG A 294 3.60 -16.10 -9.97
C ARG A 294 3.45 -15.30 -8.69
N THR A 295 4.55 -14.91 -8.04
CA THR A 295 4.52 -14.21 -6.76
C THR A 295 4.47 -12.70 -6.93
N ILE A 296 3.51 -12.03 -6.30
CA ILE A 296 3.54 -10.59 -6.03
C ILE A 296 4.01 -10.36 -4.59
N TYR A 297 4.98 -9.47 -4.44
CA TYR A 297 5.53 -9.07 -3.15
C TYR A 297 4.97 -7.71 -2.76
N CYS A 298 4.39 -7.62 -1.57
CA CYS A 298 3.84 -6.38 -1.02
C CYS A 298 4.56 -6.04 0.28
N CYS A 299 4.74 -4.76 0.59
CA CYS A 299 5.25 -4.33 1.88
C CYS A 299 4.31 -3.34 2.56
N PRO A 300 4.32 -3.25 3.89
CA PRO A 300 3.58 -2.20 4.58
C PRO A 300 4.25 -0.85 4.36
N ILE A 301 3.48 0.22 4.46
CA ILE A 301 4.01 1.60 4.39
C ILE A 301 4.12 2.21 5.79
N ILE A 302 5.09 3.08 5.97
CA ILE A 302 5.30 3.83 7.22
C ILE A 302 5.54 5.31 6.91
N PHE A 303 4.86 6.19 7.64
CA PHE A 303 5.04 7.64 7.53
C PHE A 303 6.00 8.13 8.60
N ASP A 304 7.31 8.00 8.35
CA ASP A 304 8.38 8.21 9.33
C ASP A 304 9.38 9.30 8.92
N ARG A 305 9.13 10.01 7.81
CA ARG A 305 10.03 11.06 7.29
C ARG A 305 9.70 12.47 7.79
N ASN A 306 8.42 12.86 7.81
CA ASN A 306 7.96 14.22 8.18
C ASN A 306 6.67 14.28 9.02
N SER A 307 6.24 13.15 9.59
CA SER A 307 4.93 13.04 10.26
C SER A 307 4.74 14.00 11.44
N HIS A 308 5.82 14.33 12.15
CA HIS A 308 5.84 15.29 13.26
C HIS A 308 5.51 16.73 12.81
N GLU A 309 5.74 17.08 11.55
CA GLU A 309 5.41 18.40 10.98
C GLU A 309 3.97 18.47 10.44
N SER A 310 3.30 17.33 10.32
CA SER A 310 2.00 17.25 9.66
C SER A 310 0.86 17.61 10.61
N PRO A 311 -0.19 18.32 10.12
CA PRO A 311 -1.39 18.56 10.89
C PRO A 311 -2.03 17.25 11.36
N VAL A 312 -2.61 17.23 12.58
CA VAL A 312 -3.14 16.01 13.21
C VAL A 312 -4.10 15.23 12.31
N LEU A 313 -5.00 15.90 11.59
CA LEU A 313 -5.97 15.24 10.72
C LEU A 313 -5.30 14.59 9.50
N VAL A 314 -4.24 15.21 8.95
CA VAL A 314 -3.46 14.64 7.84
C VAL A 314 -2.67 13.44 8.32
N ARG A 315 -1.98 13.58 9.46
CA ARG A 315 -1.22 12.48 10.08
C ARG A 315 -2.11 11.27 10.40
N CYS A 316 -3.29 11.50 10.97
CA CYS A 316 -4.26 10.43 11.23
C CYS A 316 -4.76 9.77 9.94
N ALA A 317 -5.03 10.55 8.89
CA ALA A 317 -5.48 10.00 7.61
C ALA A 317 -4.42 9.11 6.96
N ASP A 318 -3.16 9.55 6.96
CA ASP A 318 -2.04 8.78 6.42
C ASP A 318 -1.76 7.53 7.26
N LEU A 319 -1.87 7.62 8.59
CA LEU A 319 -1.78 6.45 9.44
C LEU A 319 -2.89 5.43 9.14
N LEU A 320 -4.14 5.87 9.01
CA LEU A 320 -5.27 5.00 8.65
C LEU A 320 -5.09 4.37 7.26
N TRP A 321 -4.51 5.11 6.31
CA TRP A 321 -4.15 4.58 4.99
C TRP A 321 -3.11 3.46 5.09
N GLY A 322 -2.04 3.66 5.87
CA GLY A 322 -1.05 2.60 6.14
C GLY A 322 -1.65 1.40 6.88
N PHE A 323 -2.56 1.64 7.83
CA PHE A 323 -3.28 0.60 8.55
C PHE A 323 -4.22 -0.20 7.67
N ALA A 324 -4.89 0.42 6.70
CA ALA A 324 -5.72 -0.30 5.74
C ALA A 324 -4.92 -1.36 5.00
N GLY A 325 -3.77 -0.98 4.40
CA GLY A 325 -2.87 -1.92 3.73
C GLY A 325 -2.30 -2.99 4.67
N LEU A 326 -1.77 -2.57 5.82
CA LEU A 326 -1.17 -3.49 6.81
C LEU A 326 -2.20 -4.49 7.37
N SER A 327 -3.48 -4.12 7.48
CA SER A 327 -4.53 -5.03 7.94
C SER A 327 -4.73 -6.23 7.01
N THR A 328 -4.26 -6.17 5.76
CA THR A 328 -4.36 -7.26 4.78
C THR A 328 -3.16 -8.21 4.81
N MET A 329 -2.16 -7.92 5.66
CA MET A 329 -0.85 -8.58 5.69
C MET A 329 -0.68 -9.50 6.90
N TYR A 330 -1.76 -10.06 7.44
CA TYR A 330 -1.66 -11.01 8.53
C TYR A 330 -1.12 -12.38 8.07
N PRO A 331 -0.40 -13.13 8.93
CA PRO A 331 0.00 -14.50 8.64
C PRO A 331 -1.17 -15.37 8.17
N GLY A 332 -1.01 -16.03 7.02
CA GLY A 332 -2.06 -16.87 6.42
C GLY A 332 -3.09 -16.12 5.58
N THR A 333 -2.92 -14.81 5.34
CA THR A 333 -3.75 -14.07 4.38
C THR A 333 -3.66 -14.67 2.97
N TRP A 334 -4.78 -14.70 2.26
CA TRP A 334 -4.83 -15.19 0.87
C TRP A 334 -4.30 -14.18 -0.14
N ILE A 335 -4.50 -12.89 0.15
CA ILE A 335 -4.22 -11.76 -0.73
C ILE A 335 -3.88 -10.56 0.15
N SER A 336 -2.80 -9.87 -0.18
CA SER A 336 -2.44 -8.58 0.40
C SER A 336 -2.57 -7.51 -0.67
N ILE A 337 -3.24 -6.40 -0.36
CA ILE A 337 -3.40 -5.30 -1.29
C ILE A 337 -2.13 -4.44 -1.23
N PRO A 338 -1.38 -4.28 -2.34
CA PRO A 338 -0.23 -3.39 -2.36
C PRO A 338 -0.68 -1.93 -2.20
N THR A 339 0.12 -1.14 -1.51
CA THR A 339 -0.09 0.30 -1.36
C THR A 339 1.20 1.04 -1.70
N SER A 340 1.21 1.77 -2.81
CA SER A 340 2.32 2.57 -3.35
C SER A 340 3.57 1.79 -3.81
N VAL A 341 3.97 0.73 -3.11
CA VAL A 341 5.14 -0.11 -3.45
C VAL A 341 4.75 -1.57 -3.55
N TYR A 342 5.23 -2.23 -4.61
CA TYR A 342 5.15 -3.68 -4.76
C TYR A 342 6.19 -4.16 -5.77
N SER A 343 6.42 -5.47 -5.76
CA SER A 343 7.33 -6.12 -6.70
C SER A 343 6.70 -7.38 -7.30
N LEU A 344 7.07 -7.72 -8.53
CA LEU A 344 6.67 -8.96 -9.20
C LEU A 344 7.72 -9.37 -10.25
N PRO A 345 7.82 -10.66 -10.59
CA PRO A 345 8.65 -11.12 -11.69
C PRO A 345 8.27 -10.46 -13.01
N LEU A 346 9.27 -10.18 -13.85
CA LEU A 346 9.05 -9.68 -15.20
C LEU A 346 8.24 -10.67 -16.05
N SER A 347 8.44 -11.97 -15.86
CA SER A 347 7.66 -13.02 -16.51
C SER A 347 6.17 -12.95 -16.18
N LEU A 348 5.82 -12.65 -14.91
CA LEU A 348 4.42 -12.41 -14.52
C LEU A 348 3.87 -11.15 -15.18
N ALA A 349 4.65 -10.06 -15.18
CA ALA A 349 4.25 -8.81 -15.81
C ALA A 349 3.98 -8.99 -17.31
N GLU A 350 4.86 -9.70 -18.04
CA GLU A 350 4.67 -10.00 -19.46
C GLU A 350 3.44 -10.89 -19.68
N LYS A 351 3.28 -11.96 -18.89
CA LYS A 351 2.15 -12.90 -18.98
C LYS A 351 0.79 -12.24 -18.85
N VAL A 352 0.69 -11.19 -18.04
CA VAL A 352 -0.57 -10.45 -17.84
C VAL A 352 -0.71 -9.24 -18.76
N GLY A 353 0.23 -9.04 -19.70
CA GLY A 353 0.20 -7.94 -20.66
C GLY A 353 0.60 -6.58 -20.09
N GLY A 354 1.45 -6.56 -19.07
CA GLY A 354 1.99 -5.35 -18.45
C GLY A 354 0.94 -4.53 -17.69
N TRP A 355 1.14 -3.21 -17.67
CA TRP A 355 0.31 -2.26 -16.92
C TRP A 355 -0.75 -1.62 -17.81
N ASP A 356 -1.96 -1.51 -17.29
CA ASP A 356 -3.07 -0.87 -17.99
C ASP A 356 -2.97 0.66 -17.91
N SER A 357 -3.19 1.33 -19.04
CA SER A 357 -3.00 2.78 -19.21
C SER A 357 -4.34 3.52 -19.39
N ASP A 358 -5.47 2.82 -19.22
CA ASP A 358 -6.80 3.35 -19.40
C ASP A 358 -7.32 4.11 -18.15
N PRO A 359 -8.40 4.89 -18.26
CA PRO A 359 -8.93 5.70 -17.16
C PRO A 359 -9.33 4.91 -15.89
N THR A 360 -9.54 3.60 -15.99
CA THR A 360 -9.95 2.77 -14.84
C THR A 360 -8.78 2.33 -13.97
N ALA A 361 -7.54 2.38 -14.47
CA ALA A 361 -6.33 1.95 -13.78
C ALA A 361 -5.63 3.09 -12.99
N ILE A 362 -6.39 3.99 -12.36
CA ILE A 362 -5.79 5.11 -11.60
C ILE A 362 -5.08 4.64 -10.31
N GLY A 363 -5.64 3.61 -9.65
CA GLY A 363 -5.05 2.90 -8.52
C GLY A 363 -4.15 1.77 -9.01
N GLU A 364 -3.11 2.14 -9.74
CA GLU A 364 -2.22 1.25 -10.50
C GLU A 364 -1.74 0.04 -9.68
N ASP A 365 -1.40 0.22 -8.42
CA ASP A 365 -0.92 -0.84 -7.51
C ASP A 365 -1.95 -1.95 -7.27
N MET A 366 -3.15 -1.60 -6.79
CA MET A 366 -4.25 -2.53 -6.60
C MET A 366 -4.74 -3.08 -7.94
N HIS A 367 -4.78 -2.24 -8.97
CA HIS A 367 -5.18 -2.64 -10.32
C HIS A 367 -4.25 -3.74 -10.86
N MET A 368 -2.93 -3.59 -10.69
CA MET A 368 -1.95 -4.58 -11.11
C MET A 368 -2.11 -5.91 -10.37
N LEU A 369 -2.38 -5.87 -9.05
CA LEU A 369 -2.73 -7.09 -8.30
C LEU A 369 -3.99 -7.76 -8.85
N LEU A 370 -5.05 -6.99 -9.12
CA LEU A 370 -6.31 -7.53 -9.66
C LEU A 370 -6.08 -8.14 -11.04
N LYS A 371 -5.31 -7.48 -11.90
CA LYS A 371 -4.93 -7.98 -13.21
C LYS A 371 -4.19 -9.31 -13.08
N CYS A 372 -3.15 -9.37 -12.24
CA CYS A 372 -2.46 -10.61 -11.90
C CYS A 372 -3.41 -11.69 -11.39
N TYR A 373 -4.32 -11.34 -10.49
CA TYR A 373 -5.29 -12.28 -9.93
C TYR A 373 -6.19 -12.87 -11.01
N PHE A 374 -6.80 -12.04 -11.85
CA PHE A 374 -7.73 -12.53 -12.86
C PHE A 374 -7.02 -13.24 -14.01
N GLU A 375 -5.96 -12.67 -14.58
CA GLU A 375 -5.25 -13.28 -15.72
C GLU A 375 -4.55 -14.59 -15.35
N THR A 376 -4.23 -14.82 -14.07
CA THR A 376 -3.72 -16.12 -13.58
C THR A 376 -4.81 -17.06 -13.06
N ALA A 377 -6.10 -16.74 -13.25
CA ALA A 377 -7.23 -17.51 -12.71
C ALA A 377 -7.09 -17.77 -11.19
N GLY A 378 -6.71 -16.74 -10.45
CA GLY A 378 -6.53 -16.73 -9.01
C GLY A 378 -5.30 -17.47 -8.51
N ASN A 379 -4.35 -17.80 -9.40
CA ASN A 379 -3.14 -18.57 -9.07
C ASN A 379 -1.94 -17.70 -8.64
N VAL A 380 -2.01 -16.37 -8.79
CA VAL A 380 -1.00 -15.43 -8.25
C VAL A 380 -0.73 -15.72 -6.78
N VAL A 381 0.49 -15.66 -6.27
CA VAL A 381 0.79 -15.83 -4.83
C VAL A 381 1.12 -14.47 -4.24
N SER A 382 0.53 -14.13 -3.08
CA SER A 382 0.81 -12.87 -2.40
C SER A 382 1.79 -13.13 -1.26
N ARG A 383 2.93 -12.45 -1.23
CA ARG A 383 3.93 -12.55 -0.14
C ARG A 383 4.23 -11.19 0.46
N VAL A 384 4.30 -11.15 1.79
CA VAL A 384 4.56 -9.91 2.53
C VAL A 384 6.07 -9.78 2.79
N ILE A 385 6.65 -8.68 2.34
CA ILE A 385 7.94 -8.18 2.79
C ILE A 385 7.68 -7.36 4.05
N TRP A 386 8.14 -7.84 5.20
CA TRP A 386 7.86 -7.21 6.50
C TRP A 386 8.68 -5.94 6.78
N ILE A 387 9.55 -5.56 5.84
CA ILE A 387 10.32 -4.33 5.86
C ILE A 387 9.48 -3.22 5.22
N PRO A 388 9.14 -2.15 5.95
CA PRO A 388 8.23 -1.15 5.41
C PRO A 388 8.89 -0.22 4.38
N ALA A 389 8.07 0.29 3.47
CA ALA A 389 8.42 1.43 2.64
C ALA A 389 8.26 2.74 3.42
N SER A 390 9.33 3.54 3.50
CA SER A 390 9.38 4.81 4.22
C SER A 390 8.83 5.94 3.35
N GLN A 391 7.76 6.59 3.80
CA GLN A 391 7.00 7.59 3.04
C GLN A 391 6.93 8.95 3.73
N CYS A 392 6.68 9.97 2.91
CA CYS A 392 6.36 11.32 3.35
C CYS A 392 4.83 11.55 3.40
N ASN A 393 4.36 12.16 4.48
CA ASN A 393 3.07 12.83 4.52
C ASN A 393 3.05 14.00 3.50
N VAL A 394 1.87 14.32 2.99
CA VAL A 394 1.69 15.48 2.08
C VAL A 394 2.02 16.79 2.81
N SER A 395 2.70 17.68 2.11
CA SER A 395 2.99 19.04 2.59
C SER A 395 2.73 20.09 1.52
N SER A 396 2.49 21.33 1.93
CA SER A 396 2.40 22.48 1.04
C SER A 396 3.53 23.49 1.29
N ASP A 397 4.19 23.94 0.23
CA ASP A 397 5.26 24.96 0.30
C ASP A 397 4.72 26.40 0.31
N ARG A 398 3.40 26.56 0.16
CA ARG A 398 2.75 27.87 0.07
C ARG A 398 2.47 28.44 1.45
N GLY A 399 3.35 29.34 1.89
CA GLY A 399 3.13 30.21 3.06
C GLY A 399 3.64 29.67 4.40
N ARG A 400 3.61 30.53 5.44
CA ARG A 400 3.92 30.18 6.84
C ARG A 400 2.65 30.24 7.69
N GLY A 401 2.61 29.46 8.76
CA GLY A 401 1.51 29.47 9.73
C GLY A 401 0.22 28.81 9.24
N TRP A 402 -0.94 29.32 9.69
CA TRP A 402 -2.25 28.69 9.49
C TRP A 402 -2.63 28.43 8.02
N ARG A 403 -2.16 29.27 7.08
CA ARG A 403 -2.40 29.08 5.64
C ARG A 403 -1.77 27.79 5.12
N ARG A 404 -0.53 27.49 5.52
CA ARG A 404 0.15 26.22 5.19
C ARG A 404 -0.64 25.03 5.71
N THR A 405 -1.17 25.12 6.92
CA THR A 405 -2.02 24.06 7.50
C THR A 405 -3.26 23.81 6.65
N LEU A 406 -4.00 24.86 6.26
CA LEU A 406 -5.17 24.72 5.39
C LEU A 406 -4.82 24.15 4.02
N ASP A 407 -3.78 24.67 3.38
CA ASP A 407 -3.32 24.18 2.07
C ASP A 407 -2.91 22.70 2.15
N THR A 408 -2.28 22.28 3.24
CA THR A 408 -1.91 20.89 3.50
C THR A 408 -3.15 20.00 3.68
N LEU A 409 -4.19 20.48 4.39
CA LEU A 409 -5.47 19.75 4.52
C LEU A 409 -6.15 19.57 3.15
N PHE A 410 -6.21 20.62 2.32
CA PHE A 410 -6.76 20.54 0.97
C PHE A 410 -5.94 19.63 0.05
N ALA A 411 -4.61 19.71 0.12
CA ALA A 411 -3.72 18.84 -0.64
C ALA A 411 -3.95 17.37 -0.26
N ARG A 412 -4.13 17.08 1.04
CA ARG A 412 -4.45 15.74 1.50
C ARG A 412 -5.81 15.24 1.01
N TYR A 413 -6.83 16.11 1.00
CA TYR A 413 -8.16 15.78 0.48
C TYR A 413 -8.08 15.38 -1.00
N ARG A 414 -7.32 16.13 -1.80
CA ARG A 414 -7.12 15.82 -3.23
C ARG A 414 -6.41 14.50 -3.44
N GLN A 415 -5.45 14.15 -2.57
CA GLN A 415 -4.81 12.85 -2.61
C GLN A 415 -5.79 11.73 -2.23
N ALA A 416 -6.59 11.92 -1.19
CA ALA A 416 -7.60 10.95 -0.77
C ALA A 416 -8.65 10.71 -1.87
N LEU A 417 -9.07 11.78 -2.56
CA LEU A 417 -9.96 11.67 -3.70
C LEU A 417 -9.36 10.83 -4.83
N ARG A 418 -8.05 10.96 -5.13
CA ARG A 418 -7.38 10.11 -6.12
C ARG A 418 -7.35 8.65 -5.70
N HIS A 419 -7.05 8.38 -4.43
CA HIS A 419 -7.07 7.02 -3.90
C HIS A 419 -8.47 6.40 -4.03
N MET A 420 -9.52 7.15 -3.68
CA MET A 420 -10.90 6.66 -3.75
C MET A 420 -11.48 6.64 -5.16
N TRP A 421 -10.88 7.37 -6.10
CA TRP A 421 -11.16 7.18 -7.52
C TRP A 421 -10.79 5.77 -8.00
N GLY A 422 -9.87 5.10 -7.29
CA GLY A 422 -9.57 3.67 -7.43
C GLY A 422 -10.78 2.74 -7.18
N ALA A 423 -11.93 3.24 -6.70
CA ALA A 423 -13.16 2.46 -6.61
C ALA A 423 -13.64 1.88 -7.96
N LEU A 424 -13.11 2.38 -9.09
CA LEU A 424 -13.26 1.77 -10.42
C LEU A 424 -12.76 0.30 -10.46
N ASP A 425 -11.81 -0.07 -9.62
CA ASP A 425 -11.26 -1.42 -9.50
C ASP A 425 -12.26 -2.44 -8.97
N SER A 426 -13.18 -2.04 -8.09
CA SER A 426 -14.31 -2.90 -7.72
C SER A 426 -15.20 -3.19 -8.92
N GLY A 427 -15.37 -2.21 -9.81
CA GLY A 427 -16.08 -2.40 -11.07
C GLY A 427 -15.33 -3.31 -12.04
N PHE A 428 -14.00 -3.16 -12.15
CA PHE A 428 -13.14 -4.06 -12.92
C PHE A 428 -13.25 -5.51 -12.42
N ALA A 429 -13.10 -5.71 -11.11
CA ALA A 429 -13.21 -7.02 -10.49
C ALA A 429 -14.59 -7.64 -10.71
N ALA A 430 -15.68 -6.87 -10.54
CA ALA A 430 -17.03 -7.34 -10.81
C ALA A 430 -17.21 -7.81 -12.27
N ARG A 431 -16.71 -7.03 -13.25
CA ARG A 431 -16.75 -7.41 -14.67
C ARG A 431 -15.98 -8.70 -14.94
N ARG A 432 -14.77 -8.83 -14.40
CA ARG A 432 -13.93 -10.01 -14.58
C ARG A 432 -14.58 -11.23 -13.93
N THR A 433 -15.07 -11.15 -12.70
CA THR A 433 -15.82 -12.22 -12.03
C THR A 433 -17.03 -12.68 -12.84
N MET A 434 -17.83 -11.76 -13.37
CA MET A 434 -18.96 -12.09 -14.23
C MET A 434 -18.54 -12.77 -15.55
N GLY A 435 -17.40 -12.39 -16.12
CA GLY A 435 -16.82 -13.05 -17.27
C GLY A 435 -16.47 -14.52 -16.99
N TYR A 436 -15.83 -14.80 -15.85
CA TYR A 436 -15.49 -16.16 -15.43
C TYR A 436 -16.72 -17.04 -15.21
N LEU A 437 -17.79 -16.48 -14.62
CA LEU A 437 -19.05 -17.20 -14.41
C LEU A 437 -19.72 -17.62 -15.73
N ARG A 438 -19.53 -16.86 -16.81
CA ARG A 438 -20.13 -17.15 -18.12
C ARG A 438 -19.36 -18.16 -18.95
N PHE A 439 -18.03 -18.21 -18.83
CA PHE A 439 -17.19 -18.88 -19.82
C PHE A 439 -16.28 -20.00 -19.27
N HIS A 440 -16.16 -20.20 -17.94
CA HIS A 440 -15.25 -21.23 -17.39
C HIS A 440 -15.97 -22.17 -16.40
N GLN A 441 -15.85 -23.48 -16.65
CA GLN A 441 -16.34 -24.55 -15.75
C GLN A 441 -15.61 -24.59 -14.38
N ARG A 442 -14.45 -23.93 -14.25
CA ARG A 442 -13.73 -23.75 -12.98
C ARG A 442 -14.14 -22.45 -12.33
N CYS A 443 -15.23 -22.50 -11.56
CA CYS A 443 -15.84 -21.34 -10.93
C CYS A 443 -14.92 -20.74 -9.84
N LEU A 444 -14.19 -19.66 -10.15
CA LEU A 444 -13.40 -18.90 -9.16
C LEU A 444 -14.26 -18.45 -7.97
N PHE A 445 -15.55 -18.20 -8.22
CA PHE A 445 -16.53 -17.74 -7.23
C PHE A 445 -16.66 -18.65 -6.00
N LEU A 446 -16.42 -19.96 -6.13
CA LEU A 446 -16.52 -20.88 -5.01
C LEU A 446 -15.22 -21.02 -4.20
N ARG A 447 -14.13 -20.36 -4.61
CA ARG A 447 -12.85 -20.42 -3.89
C ARG A 447 -12.88 -19.44 -2.70
N PRO A 448 -12.48 -19.87 -1.49
CA PRO A 448 -12.38 -18.98 -0.31
C PRO A 448 -11.57 -17.71 -0.59
N ARG A 449 -10.51 -17.86 -1.39
CA ARG A 449 -9.66 -16.76 -1.84
C ARG A 449 -10.40 -15.69 -2.66
N HIS A 450 -11.41 -16.07 -3.43
CA HIS A 450 -12.21 -15.11 -4.20
C HIS A 450 -13.13 -14.31 -3.29
N PHE A 451 -13.74 -14.96 -2.29
CA PHE A 451 -14.49 -14.26 -1.26
C PHE A 451 -13.62 -13.28 -0.47
N ALA A 452 -12.39 -13.69 -0.10
CA ALA A 452 -11.44 -12.80 0.55
C ALA A 452 -11.11 -11.57 -0.32
N LEU A 453 -10.95 -11.73 -1.65
CA LEU A 453 -10.75 -10.60 -2.55
C LEU A 453 -11.95 -9.64 -2.56
N LEU A 454 -13.17 -10.19 -2.67
CA LEU A 454 -14.39 -9.38 -2.72
C LEU A 454 -14.64 -8.64 -1.39
N GLU A 455 -14.32 -9.28 -0.27
CA GLU A 455 -14.36 -8.68 1.06
C GLU A 455 -13.39 -7.50 1.18
N LEU A 456 -12.13 -7.67 0.74
CA LEU A 456 -11.15 -6.59 0.72
C LEU A 456 -11.57 -5.41 -0.17
N LEU A 457 -12.13 -5.69 -1.35
CA LEU A 457 -12.66 -4.66 -2.24
C LEU A 457 -13.88 -3.94 -1.63
N TRP A 458 -14.71 -4.67 -0.89
CA TRP A 458 -15.84 -4.11 -0.17
C TRP A 458 -15.37 -3.19 0.98
N GLU A 459 -14.39 -3.63 1.78
CA GLU A 459 -13.77 -2.80 2.81
C GLU A 459 -13.14 -1.53 2.25
N ALA A 460 -12.47 -1.62 1.11
CA ALA A 460 -11.76 -0.48 0.52
C ALA A 460 -12.71 0.58 -0.04
N HIS A 461 -13.78 0.16 -0.75
CA HIS A 461 -14.57 1.08 -1.58
C HIS A 461 -16.03 1.29 -1.14
N PHE A 462 -16.57 0.44 -0.27
CA PHE A 462 -17.99 0.48 0.12
C PHE A 462 -18.13 0.80 1.61
N MET A 463 -17.42 0.04 2.44
CA MET A 463 -17.53 0.11 3.90
C MET A 463 -17.33 1.52 4.47
N PRO A 464 -16.37 2.37 4.04
CA PRO A 464 -16.15 3.68 4.66
C PRO A 464 -17.38 4.59 4.59
N CYS A 465 -18.07 4.62 3.44
CA CYS A 465 -19.31 5.38 3.29
C CYS A 465 -20.46 4.74 4.04
N HIS A 466 -20.63 3.42 3.90
CA HIS A 466 -21.76 2.71 4.49
C HIS A 466 -21.73 2.77 6.04
N LEU A 467 -20.57 2.54 6.64
CA LEU A 467 -20.34 2.68 8.07
C LEU A 467 -20.63 4.11 8.53
N THR A 468 -20.10 5.13 7.83
CA THR A 468 -20.33 6.54 8.17
C THR A 468 -21.81 6.91 8.13
N ILE A 469 -22.52 6.51 7.07
CA ILE A 469 -23.95 6.79 6.90
C ILE A 469 -24.75 6.12 8.02
N ILE A 470 -24.49 4.85 8.32
CA ILE A 470 -25.20 4.12 9.39
C ILE A 470 -24.90 4.72 10.75
N MET A 471 -23.64 5.08 11.04
CA MET A 471 -23.27 5.72 12.31
C MET A 471 -23.92 7.10 12.49
N LEU A 472 -23.92 7.94 11.45
CA LEU A 472 -24.62 9.23 11.51
C LEU A 472 -26.12 9.01 11.70
N PHE A 473 -26.69 8.05 10.98
CA PHE A 473 -28.10 7.72 11.10
C PHE A 473 -28.45 7.21 12.51
N SER A 474 -27.66 6.30 13.09
CA SER A 474 -27.92 5.73 14.41
C SER A 474 -27.79 6.75 15.54
N VAL A 475 -26.99 7.81 15.36
CA VAL A 475 -26.89 8.92 16.31
C VAL A 475 -28.04 9.92 16.13
N LEU A 476 -28.42 10.23 14.90
CA LEU A 476 -29.45 11.23 14.60
C LEU A 476 -30.87 10.70 14.82
N TYR A 477 -31.12 9.41 14.53
CA TYR A 477 -32.45 8.82 14.61
C TYR A 477 -33.07 8.88 16.01
N PRO A 478 -32.36 8.52 17.11
CA PRO A 478 -32.90 8.63 18.47
C PRO A 478 -33.17 10.06 18.93
N LEU A 479 -32.62 11.07 18.25
CA LEU A 479 -32.98 12.47 18.52
C LEU A 479 -34.39 12.80 18.02
N TRP A 480 -34.94 12.00 17.10
CA TRP A 480 -36.22 12.26 16.42
C TRP A 480 -37.33 11.31 16.88
N VAL A 481 -36.96 10.09 17.30
CA VAL A 481 -37.88 9.08 17.81
C VAL A 481 -37.34 8.56 19.14
N PRO A 482 -38.07 8.73 20.26
CA PRO A 482 -37.66 8.22 21.56
C PRO A 482 -37.40 6.71 21.55
N VAL A 483 -36.42 6.26 22.32
CA VAL A 483 -36.06 4.82 22.38
C VAL A 483 -37.22 3.95 22.89
N SER A 484 -38.14 4.51 23.66
CA SER A 484 -39.37 3.83 24.10
C SER A 484 -40.35 3.50 22.96
N GLU A 485 -40.24 4.19 21.83
CA GLU A 485 -41.08 3.97 20.64
C GLU A 485 -40.41 3.03 19.61
N LEU A 486 -39.13 2.69 19.82
CA LEU A 486 -38.40 1.76 18.97
C LEU A 486 -38.87 0.33 19.21
N HIS A 487 -38.94 -0.44 18.12
CA HIS A 487 -39.06 -1.90 18.22
C HIS A 487 -37.91 -2.47 19.06
N PRO A 488 -38.14 -3.40 20.01
CA PRO A 488 -37.09 -3.92 20.89
C PRO A 488 -35.85 -4.44 20.16
N SER A 489 -36.04 -5.10 19.02
CA SER A 489 -34.93 -5.62 18.19
C SER A 489 -34.09 -4.53 17.53
N LEU A 490 -34.69 -3.38 17.17
CA LEU A 490 -33.95 -2.22 16.67
C LEU A 490 -33.16 -1.55 17.80
N ALA A 491 -33.77 -1.43 18.98
CA ALA A 491 -33.09 -0.90 20.17
C ALA A 491 -31.90 -1.79 20.59
N TRP A 492 -32.08 -3.12 20.51
CA TRP A 492 -30.99 -4.09 20.69
C TRP A 492 -29.88 -3.88 19.64
N ALA A 493 -30.25 -3.74 18.37
CA ALA A 493 -29.27 -3.58 17.29
C ALA A 493 -28.42 -2.32 17.51
N PHE A 494 -29.05 -1.18 17.82
CA PHE A 494 -28.32 0.05 18.15
C PHE A 494 -27.38 -0.15 19.35
N SER A 495 -27.88 -0.73 20.44
CA SER A 495 -27.07 -1.00 21.64
C SER A 495 -25.88 -1.91 21.35
N PHE A 496 -26.08 -2.97 20.56
CA PHE A 496 -25.01 -3.90 20.19
C PHE A 496 -23.98 -3.24 19.26
N THR A 497 -24.44 -2.45 18.27
CA THR A 497 -23.53 -1.69 17.41
C THR A 497 -22.74 -0.63 18.16
N ASP A 498 -23.31 -0.01 19.19
CA ASP A 498 -22.59 0.92 20.07
C ASP A 498 -21.51 0.23 20.89
N LEU A 499 -21.77 -0.98 21.41
CA LEU A 499 -20.75 -1.80 22.06
C LEU A 499 -19.59 -2.10 21.09
N LEU A 500 -19.91 -2.56 19.87
CA LEU A 500 -18.88 -2.85 18.85
C LEU A 500 -18.08 -1.59 18.47
N ARG A 501 -18.72 -0.43 18.44
CA ARG A 501 -18.06 0.86 18.18
C ARG A 501 -17.10 1.24 19.30
N ALA A 502 -17.51 1.07 20.56
CA ALA A 502 -16.64 1.28 21.72
C ALA A 502 -15.44 0.30 21.72
N LEU A 503 -15.70 -0.99 21.47
CA LEU A 503 -14.65 -2.01 21.38
C LEU A 503 -13.68 -1.74 20.22
N SER A 504 -14.18 -1.29 19.07
CA SER A 504 -13.33 -0.91 17.92
C SER A 504 -12.48 0.32 18.23
N PHE A 505 -13.03 1.31 18.95
CA PHE A 505 -12.25 2.47 19.40
C PHE A 505 -11.11 2.08 20.36
N ILE A 506 -11.39 1.17 21.30
CA ILE A 506 -10.37 0.59 22.19
C ILE A 506 -9.34 -0.22 21.37
N GLY A 507 -9.81 -1.07 20.45
CA GLY A 507 -8.98 -1.87 19.56
C GLY A 507 -8.03 -1.03 18.71
N MET A 508 -8.49 0.10 18.17
CA MET A 508 -7.65 1.03 17.42
C MET A 508 -6.57 1.68 18.29
N ASN A 509 -6.89 2.00 19.55
CA ASN A 509 -5.90 2.51 20.51
C ASN A 509 -4.84 1.47 20.89
N ILE A 510 -5.22 0.19 20.95
CA ILE A 510 -4.27 -0.92 21.07
C ILE A 510 -3.37 -0.98 19.83
N CYS A 511 -3.95 -0.91 18.62
CA CYS A 511 -3.20 -0.90 17.35
C CYS A 511 -2.19 0.25 17.31
N LEU A 512 -2.60 1.46 17.69
CA LEU A 512 -1.72 2.63 17.80
C LEU A 512 -0.52 2.38 18.73
N SER A 513 -0.77 1.75 19.88
CA SER A 513 0.29 1.45 20.86
C SER A 513 1.24 0.36 20.36
N LEU A 514 0.73 -0.65 19.65
CA LEU A 514 1.57 -1.67 19.00
C LEU A 514 2.39 -1.07 17.86
N TYR A 515 1.78 -0.17 17.07
CA TYR A 515 2.41 0.49 15.93
C TYR A 515 3.63 1.31 16.36
N GLU A 516 3.58 2.00 17.49
CA GLU A 516 4.73 2.78 17.99
C GLU A 516 5.99 1.93 18.17
N ARG A 517 5.85 0.68 18.64
CA ARG A 517 6.99 -0.24 18.80
C ARG A 517 7.56 -0.65 17.45
N TRP A 518 6.69 -1.06 16.52
CA TRP A 518 7.09 -1.41 15.16
C TRP A 518 7.73 -0.24 14.41
N HIS A 519 7.12 0.95 14.53
CA HIS A 519 7.59 2.19 13.93
C HIS A 519 8.98 2.56 14.44
N THR A 520 9.19 2.54 15.75
CA THR A 520 10.48 2.87 16.37
C THR A 520 11.57 1.91 15.90
N LEU A 521 11.27 0.61 15.83
CA LEU A 521 12.21 -0.39 15.31
C LEU A 521 12.63 -0.05 13.87
N CYS A 522 11.67 0.16 12.97
CA CYS A 522 11.95 0.40 11.55
C CYS A 522 12.65 1.75 11.32
N LEU A 523 12.21 2.81 12.00
CA LEU A 523 12.83 4.13 11.92
C LEU A 523 14.28 4.09 12.41
N ASN A 524 14.55 3.46 13.56
CA ASN A 524 15.91 3.40 14.09
C ASN A 524 16.86 2.65 13.15
N THR A 525 16.42 1.52 12.58
CA THR A 525 17.21 0.79 11.59
C THR A 525 17.46 1.62 10.34
N ARG A 526 16.43 2.30 9.81
CA ARG A 526 16.59 3.20 8.66
C ARG A 526 17.59 4.32 8.99
N MET A 527 17.44 4.99 10.13
CA MET A 527 18.33 6.08 10.52
C MET A 527 19.77 5.62 10.73
N GLN A 528 19.99 4.39 11.19
CA GLN A 528 21.32 3.79 11.23
C GLN A 528 21.90 3.64 9.81
N ASP A 529 21.14 3.03 8.89
CA ASP A 529 21.55 2.86 7.48
C ASP A 529 21.90 4.21 6.83
N MET A 530 21.11 5.25 7.10
CA MET A 530 21.33 6.58 6.54
C MET A 530 22.59 7.24 7.11
N ARG A 531 22.88 7.06 8.41
CA ARG A 531 24.12 7.55 9.02
C ARG A 531 25.34 6.84 8.46
N ASP A 532 25.26 5.51 8.31
CA ASP A 532 26.35 4.69 7.77
C ASP A 532 26.64 5.06 6.30
N ALA A 533 25.62 5.47 5.54
CA ALA A 533 25.73 5.97 4.18
C ALA A 533 26.05 7.48 4.07
N ASN A 534 26.21 8.20 5.20
CA ASN A 534 26.40 9.65 5.26
C ASN A 534 25.28 10.47 4.55
N LEU A 535 24.03 10.00 4.67
CA LEU A 535 22.82 10.62 4.12
C LEU A 535 21.98 11.28 5.22
N HIS A 536 22.07 12.60 5.36
CA HIS A 536 21.41 13.35 6.43
C HIS A 536 20.06 13.98 6.02
N ASP A 537 19.81 14.10 4.72
CA ASP A 537 18.66 14.78 4.10
C ASP A 537 17.46 13.86 3.82
N THR A 538 17.30 12.79 4.61
CA THR A 538 16.28 11.76 4.34
C THR A 538 15.01 11.89 5.18
N GLY A 539 14.96 12.87 6.08
CA GLY A 539 13.86 13.08 7.01
C GLY A 539 13.83 12.07 8.15
N CYS A 540 13.36 12.51 9.33
CA CYS A 540 13.25 11.66 10.52
C CYS A 540 12.08 12.15 11.37
N SER A 541 11.15 11.27 11.69
CA SER A 541 9.95 11.61 12.46
C SER A 541 9.71 10.63 13.59
N PRO A 542 10.44 10.73 14.72
CA PRO A 542 10.24 9.85 15.87
C PRO A 542 8.87 10.07 16.50
N ARG A 543 8.22 8.97 16.90
CA ARG A 543 6.93 8.97 17.58
C ARG A 543 7.14 8.68 19.07
N VAL A 544 6.79 9.64 19.91
CA VAL A 544 6.93 9.56 21.37
C VAL A 544 5.55 9.63 21.99
N TRP A 545 5.03 8.49 22.42
CA TRP A 545 3.61 8.26 22.70
C TRP A 545 2.94 9.26 23.64
N TYR A 546 3.69 9.81 24.61
CA TYR A 546 3.19 10.77 25.60
C TYR A 546 3.23 12.23 25.13
N LYS A 547 3.83 12.54 23.97
CA LYS A 547 3.81 13.91 23.43
C LYS A 547 2.37 14.27 23.03
N PRO A 548 1.88 15.49 23.34
CA PRO A 548 0.51 15.92 23.07
C PRO A 548 0.04 15.65 21.63
N GLN A 549 0.91 15.87 20.64
CA GLN A 549 0.59 15.64 19.23
C GLN A 549 0.16 14.19 18.93
N TYR A 550 0.77 13.19 19.58
CA TYR A 550 0.46 11.77 19.34
C TYR A 550 -0.66 11.27 20.26
N LEU A 551 -0.92 11.94 21.38
CA LEU A 551 -2.16 11.76 22.14
C LEU A 551 -3.38 12.22 21.34
N LEU A 552 -3.27 13.29 20.55
CA LEU A 552 -4.36 13.72 19.68
C LEU A 552 -4.67 12.68 18.59
N ASP A 553 -3.67 11.94 18.09
CA ASP A 553 -3.91 10.88 17.10
C ASP A 553 -4.87 9.79 17.62
N ARG A 554 -4.80 9.49 18.93
CA ARG A 554 -5.66 8.50 19.63
C ARG A 554 -7.13 8.89 19.69
N VAL A 555 -7.44 10.17 19.49
CA VAL A 555 -8.81 10.71 19.57
C VAL A 555 -9.30 11.19 18.20
N CYS A 556 -8.42 11.76 17.38
CA CYS A 556 -8.79 12.39 16.11
C CYS A 556 -8.92 11.41 14.94
N PHE A 557 -8.45 10.16 15.06
CA PHE A 557 -8.51 9.20 13.95
C PHE A 557 -9.93 8.98 13.38
N PRO A 558 -11.04 8.93 14.15
CA PRO A 558 -12.38 8.74 13.57
C PRO A 558 -12.80 9.95 12.71
N ILE A 559 -12.43 11.15 13.14
CA ILE A 559 -12.71 12.40 12.41
C ILE A 559 -11.90 12.42 11.11
N ALA A 560 -10.61 12.09 11.17
CA ALA A 560 -9.75 12.01 9.99
C ALA A 560 -10.24 10.94 9.01
N GLY A 561 -10.63 9.75 9.49
CA GLY A 561 -11.19 8.68 8.67
C GLY A 561 -12.51 9.07 7.99
N THR A 562 -13.32 9.91 8.62
CA THR A 562 -14.53 10.45 7.98
C THR A 562 -14.17 11.46 6.90
N ILE A 563 -13.34 12.46 7.22
CA ILE A 563 -12.98 13.58 6.31
C ILE A 563 -12.17 13.11 5.11
N TYR A 564 -11.25 12.16 5.30
CA TYR A 564 -10.32 11.69 4.27
C TYR A 564 -10.58 10.26 3.78
N GLY A 565 -11.54 9.55 4.38
CA GLY A 565 -12.05 8.27 3.87
C GLY A 565 -13.43 8.47 3.26
N ALA A 566 -14.47 8.50 4.09
CA ALA A 566 -15.86 8.47 3.62
C ALA A 566 -16.26 9.63 2.69
N VAL A 567 -15.84 10.87 2.98
CA VAL A 567 -16.19 12.05 2.15
C VAL A 567 -15.59 11.98 0.74
N PRO A 568 -14.27 11.75 0.53
CA PRO A 568 -13.72 11.59 -0.81
C PRO A 568 -14.25 10.34 -1.52
N THR A 569 -14.56 9.25 -0.79
CA THR A 569 -15.24 8.09 -1.39
C THR A 569 -16.61 8.47 -1.96
N LEU A 570 -17.46 9.17 -1.18
CA LEU A 570 -18.75 9.67 -1.67
C LEU A 570 -18.58 10.51 -2.94
N HIS A 571 -17.62 11.44 -2.93
CA HIS A 571 -17.34 12.28 -4.09
C HIS A 571 -16.96 11.43 -5.32
N ALA A 572 -15.98 10.52 -5.19
CA ALA A 572 -15.53 9.68 -6.30
C ALA A 572 -16.65 8.79 -6.86
N VAL A 573 -17.34 8.04 -6.00
CA VAL A 573 -18.31 7.03 -6.44
C VAL A 573 -19.57 7.66 -7.05
N PHE A 574 -19.96 8.86 -6.63
CA PHE A 574 -21.01 9.62 -7.31
C PHE A 574 -20.52 10.23 -8.63
N ALA A 575 -19.28 10.71 -8.71
CA ALA A 575 -18.72 11.17 -9.98
C ALA A 575 -18.68 10.05 -11.05
N HIS A 576 -18.47 8.80 -10.63
CA HIS A 576 -18.48 7.62 -11.50
C HIS A 576 -19.80 7.35 -12.24
N PHE A 577 -20.92 7.98 -11.87
CA PHE A 577 -22.14 7.94 -12.69
C PHE A 577 -21.96 8.64 -14.04
N TRP A 578 -21.15 9.70 -14.06
CA TRP A 578 -20.94 10.55 -15.23
C TRP A 578 -19.57 10.33 -15.88
N THR A 579 -18.50 10.04 -15.12
CA THR A 579 -17.14 9.97 -15.64
C THR A 579 -16.27 8.95 -14.92
N ASP A 580 -15.39 8.26 -15.64
CA ASP A 580 -14.25 7.51 -15.10
C ASP A 580 -12.96 8.33 -15.08
N ARG A 581 -12.93 9.48 -15.75
CA ARG A 581 -11.73 10.32 -15.88
C ARG A 581 -11.55 11.22 -14.67
N LEU A 582 -10.34 11.19 -14.09
CA LEU A 582 -9.84 12.16 -13.13
C LEU A 582 -8.53 12.76 -13.64
N VAL A 583 -8.39 14.08 -13.59
CA VAL A 583 -7.12 14.73 -13.91
C VAL A 583 -6.10 14.41 -12.82
N TYR A 584 -5.07 13.63 -13.16
CA TYR A 584 -3.97 13.31 -12.26
C TYR A 584 -3.16 14.57 -11.95
N ARG A 585 -2.86 14.78 -10.66
CA ARG A 585 -1.97 15.83 -10.16
C ARG A 585 -1.14 15.29 -9.01
N VAL A 586 0.17 15.45 -9.12
CA VAL A 586 1.14 15.01 -8.11
C VAL A 586 0.97 15.80 -6.81
N SER A 587 1.07 15.08 -5.68
CA SER A 587 1.05 15.71 -4.35
C SER A 587 2.46 16.12 -3.95
N LYS A 588 2.60 17.35 -3.48
CA LYS A 588 3.88 17.86 -2.97
C LYS A 588 4.26 17.21 -1.64
N LYS A 589 5.58 17.07 -1.45
CA LYS A 589 6.26 16.47 -0.30
C LYS A 589 7.32 17.46 0.21
N PRO A 590 7.77 17.37 1.47
CA PRO A 590 8.72 18.34 2.00
C PRO A 590 10.11 18.11 1.43
N THR A 591 10.88 19.19 1.29
CA THR A 591 12.33 19.16 1.07
C THR A 591 13.04 19.20 2.42
N PHE A 592 14.00 18.30 2.65
CA PHE A 592 14.76 18.26 3.90
C PHE A 592 16.07 19.03 3.72
N ASN A 593 16.30 20.09 4.51
CA ASN A 593 17.57 20.83 4.52
C ASN A 593 18.49 20.33 5.65
N GLN A 594 19.81 20.43 5.44
CA GLN A 594 20.83 20.00 6.42
C GLN A 594 20.70 20.69 7.80
N ASP A 595 20.21 21.93 7.85
CA ASP A 595 20.13 22.71 9.10
C ASP A 595 19.03 22.26 10.07
N ALA A 596 18.05 21.45 9.62
CA ALA A 596 16.93 21.01 10.45
C ALA A 596 17.28 19.82 11.38
N VAL A 597 18.34 19.07 11.06
CA VAL A 597 18.73 17.86 11.81
C VAL A 597 19.49 18.19 13.10
N ALA A 598 20.06 19.39 13.21
CA ALA A 598 20.80 19.84 14.40
C ALA A 598 19.91 20.19 15.61
N LEU A 599 18.57 20.21 15.46
CA LEU A 599 17.62 20.63 16.49
C LEU A 599 16.56 19.56 16.86
N ALA A 600 16.69 18.32 16.35
CA ALA A 600 15.72 17.24 16.56
C ALA A 600 16.16 16.18 17.58
#